data_AF-A0A094D0H5-F1
#
_entry.id   AF-A0A094D0H5-F1
#
_cell.length_a   1.000
_cell.length_b   1.000
_cell.length_c   1.000
_cell.angle_alpha   90.00
_cell.angle_beta   90.00
_cell.angle_gamma   90.00
#
_symmetry.space_group_name_H-M   'P 1'
#
loop_
_entity.id
_entity.type
_entity.pdbx_description
1 polymer ?
#
loop_
_entity_poly.entity_id
_entity_poly.type
_entity_poly.pdbx_seq_one_letter_code
_entity_poly.pdbx_strand_id
1 'polypeptide(L)'
;MSSEHFIVPRPKKSTLPPQPKKRKRTAAIEEISFDFDKRADYLTGFHKRKVERMKRAQAENEKKAKEERILQRKQLREERTQELKEHVAAIDAILAESKTPFLDHEESGEDGEWDGIKEEAPLEPIDHEEEYIDEDRYTTVTVEEVGVSKEGLHTAAEDEEDELEGKKKAAAAAKAAKEAKANPKKQWPRKEKKKPFRYETKTERKIGRAKQKSSNKKAASARRGED
;
A
#
# COMPACT_ATOMS: atom_id res chain seq x y z
N MET A 1 37.84 20.79 -41.33
CA MET A 1 37.41 19.42 -40.97
C MET A 1 35.90 19.36 -41.17
N SER A 2 35.46 18.87 -42.33
CA SER A 2 34.04 18.81 -42.69
C SER A 2 33.36 17.65 -41.97
N SER A 3 32.38 17.95 -41.13
CA SER A 3 31.52 16.94 -40.49
C SER A 3 30.54 16.39 -41.52
N GLU A 4 30.88 15.25 -42.12
CA GLU A 4 29.93 14.45 -42.89
C GLU A 4 28.79 14.02 -41.97
N HIS A 5 27.59 14.52 -42.26
CA HIS A 5 26.37 14.11 -41.58
C HIS A 5 25.95 12.76 -42.15
N PHE A 6 26.43 11.68 -41.55
CA PHE A 6 26.02 10.32 -41.90
C PHE A 6 24.56 10.10 -41.46
N ILE A 7 23.61 10.27 -42.39
CA ILE A 7 22.20 10.00 -42.13
C ILE A 7 22.02 8.50 -42.02
N VAL A 8 21.87 7.99 -40.79
CA VAL A 8 21.58 6.58 -40.55
C VAL A 8 20.23 6.24 -41.19
N PRO A 9 20.19 5.27 -42.13
CA PRO A 9 18.95 4.90 -42.81
C PRO A 9 17.97 4.28 -41.80
N ARG A 10 16.70 4.69 -41.86
CA ARG A 10 15.65 4.08 -41.01
C ARG A 10 15.58 2.57 -41.27
N PRO A 11 15.53 1.72 -40.22
CA PRO A 11 15.43 0.29 -40.40
C PRO A 11 14.12 -0.07 -41.12
N LYS A 12 14.23 -0.83 -42.22
CA LYS A 12 13.08 -1.24 -43.07
C LYS A 12 12.15 -2.27 -42.41
N LYS A 13 12.46 -2.73 -41.20
CA LYS A 13 11.69 -3.73 -40.43
C LYS A 13 11.43 -3.16 -39.04
N SER A 14 10.21 -3.30 -38.54
CA SER A 14 9.88 -2.89 -37.17
C SER A 14 10.75 -3.66 -36.18
N THR A 15 11.39 -2.96 -35.25
CA THR A 15 12.08 -3.56 -34.09
C THR A 15 11.10 -4.25 -33.13
N LEU A 16 9.81 -3.99 -33.30
CA LEU A 16 8.76 -4.66 -32.56
C LEU A 16 8.65 -6.12 -33.01
N PRO A 17 8.47 -7.05 -32.05
CA PRO A 17 8.24 -8.45 -32.37
C PRO A 17 7.03 -8.58 -33.30
N PRO A 18 7.06 -9.52 -34.26
CA PRO A 18 5.95 -9.71 -35.17
C PRO A 18 4.69 -10.00 -34.36
N GLN A 19 3.65 -9.19 -34.57
CA GLN A 19 2.36 -9.38 -33.93
C GLN A 19 1.88 -10.81 -34.23
N PRO A 20 1.56 -11.63 -33.22
CA PRO A 20 1.15 -13.01 -33.44
C PRO A 20 -0.07 -13.02 -34.36
N LYS A 21 0.03 -13.75 -35.48
CA LYS A 21 -1.05 -13.88 -36.47
C LYS A 21 -2.32 -14.26 -35.73
N LYS A 22 -3.33 -13.39 -35.85
CA LYS A 22 -4.58 -13.49 -35.09
C LYS A 22 -5.22 -14.86 -35.33
N ARG A 23 -5.24 -15.65 -34.25
CA ARG A 23 -6.08 -16.84 -34.00
C ARG A 23 -5.67 -18.09 -34.79
N LYS A 24 -4.99 -19.01 -34.10
CA LYS A 24 -5.18 -20.44 -34.36
C LYS A 24 -6.69 -20.71 -34.20
N ARG A 25 -7.37 -21.08 -35.28
CA ARG A 25 -8.77 -21.52 -35.21
C ARG A 25 -8.77 -22.78 -34.35
N THR A 26 -9.26 -22.67 -33.13
CA THR A 26 -9.63 -23.86 -32.34
C THR A 26 -10.65 -24.66 -33.14
N ALA A 27 -10.65 -25.99 -32.97
CA ALA A 27 -11.47 -26.93 -33.73
C ALA A 27 -12.86 -26.36 -34.04
N ALA A 28 -13.25 -26.44 -35.32
CA ALA A 28 -14.57 -26.03 -35.75
C ALA A 28 -15.59 -26.86 -34.97
N ILE A 29 -16.38 -26.20 -34.13
CA ILE A 29 -17.42 -26.85 -33.36
C ILE A 29 -18.43 -27.39 -34.38
N GLU A 30 -18.62 -28.72 -34.40
CA GLU A 30 -19.44 -29.41 -35.41
C GLU A 30 -20.94 -29.09 -35.27
N GLU A 31 -21.40 -28.81 -34.05
CA GLU A 31 -22.80 -28.46 -33.79
C GLU A 31 -22.90 -27.32 -32.75
N ILE A 32 -23.63 -26.26 -33.10
CA ILE A 32 -23.90 -25.12 -32.22
C ILE A 32 -25.35 -25.24 -31.75
N SER A 33 -25.56 -25.70 -30.52
CA SER A 33 -26.89 -25.71 -29.91
C SER A 33 -27.27 -24.30 -29.44
N PHE A 34 -28.39 -23.79 -29.94
CA PHE A 34 -28.94 -22.51 -29.53
C PHE A 34 -30.05 -22.70 -28.51
N ASP A 35 -29.77 -22.28 -27.28
CA ASP A 35 -30.74 -22.24 -26.20
C ASP A 35 -31.49 -20.89 -26.23
N PHE A 36 -32.78 -20.96 -26.57
CA PHE A 36 -33.64 -19.78 -26.70
C PHE A 36 -33.85 -19.07 -25.37
N ASP A 37 -33.84 -19.79 -24.25
CA ASP A 37 -34.04 -19.21 -22.92
C ASP A 37 -32.80 -18.41 -22.50
N LYS A 38 -31.61 -18.99 -22.70
CA LYS A 38 -30.35 -18.26 -22.51
C LYS A 38 -30.24 -17.04 -23.43
N ARG A 39 -30.79 -17.13 -24.65
CA ARG A 39 -30.85 -15.98 -25.56
C ARG A 39 -31.80 -14.90 -25.04
N ALA A 40 -32.97 -15.26 -24.52
CA ALA A 40 -33.91 -14.30 -23.94
C ALA A 40 -33.32 -13.62 -22.69
N ASP A 41 -32.67 -14.38 -21.81
CA ASP A 41 -31.91 -13.86 -20.67
C ASP A 41 -30.74 -12.96 -21.10
N TYR A 42 -30.06 -13.32 -22.20
CA TYR A 42 -29.02 -12.48 -22.76
C TYR A 42 -29.60 -11.20 -23.39
N LEU A 43 -30.77 -11.21 -24.00
CA LEU A 43 -31.33 -9.98 -24.58
C LEU A 43 -31.90 -9.04 -23.51
N THR A 44 -32.51 -9.57 -22.44
CA THR A 44 -33.17 -8.77 -21.40
C THR A 44 -32.26 -8.48 -20.20
N GLY A 45 -31.31 -9.36 -19.89
CA GLY A 45 -30.45 -9.32 -18.72
C GLY A 45 -29.21 -8.43 -18.83
N PHE A 46 -29.26 -7.30 -19.56
CA PHE A 46 -28.09 -6.40 -19.71
C PHE A 46 -27.51 -5.95 -18.37
N HIS A 47 -28.37 -5.67 -17.38
CA HIS A 47 -27.94 -5.35 -16.03
C HIS A 47 -27.22 -6.53 -15.35
N LYS A 48 -27.77 -7.75 -15.48
CA LYS A 48 -27.14 -8.98 -14.95
C LYS A 48 -25.73 -9.15 -15.51
N ARG A 49 -25.55 -9.03 -16.84
CA ARG A 49 -24.21 -9.10 -17.48
C ARG A 49 -23.27 -7.99 -17.06
N LYS A 50 -23.78 -6.77 -16.88
CA LYS A 50 -22.95 -5.66 -16.40
C LYS A 50 -22.44 -5.96 -14.99
N VAL A 51 -23.31 -6.44 -14.11
CA VAL A 51 -22.96 -6.85 -12.76
C VAL A 51 -22.00 -8.03 -12.77
N GLU A 52 -22.22 -9.05 -13.61
CA GLU A 52 -21.32 -10.19 -13.77
C GLU A 52 -19.93 -9.78 -14.26
N ARG A 53 -19.84 -8.86 -15.23
CA ARG A 53 -18.54 -8.31 -15.66
C ARG A 53 -17.83 -7.58 -14.53
N MET A 54 -18.56 -6.78 -13.76
CA MET A 54 -17.99 -6.09 -12.60
C MET A 54 -17.49 -7.08 -11.54
N LYS A 55 -18.31 -8.09 -11.21
CA LYS A 55 -17.95 -9.16 -10.27
C LYS A 55 -16.76 -9.99 -10.76
N ARG A 56 -16.70 -10.29 -12.06
CA ARG A 56 -15.58 -11.02 -12.66
C ARG A 56 -14.29 -10.21 -12.58
N ALA A 57 -14.33 -8.92 -12.90
CA ALA A 57 -13.18 -8.04 -12.76
C ALA A 57 -12.72 -7.93 -11.29
N GLN A 58 -13.66 -7.85 -10.35
CA GLN A 58 -13.34 -7.89 -8.91
C GLN A 58 -12.68 -9.21 -8.52
N ALA A 59 -13.25 -10.35 -8.92
CA ALA A 59 -12.71 -11.67 -8.61
C ALA A 59 -11.32 -11.90 -9.23
N GLU A 60 -11.07 -11.41 -10.46
CA GLU A 60 -9.75 -11.48 -11.09
C GLU A 60 -8.72 -10.62 -10.35
N ASN A 61 -9.11 -9.42 -9.90
CA ASN A 61 -8.24 -8.57 -9.08
C ASN A 61 -7.94 -9.19 -7.71
N GLU A 62 -8.95 -9.78 -7.05
CA GLU A 62 -8.77 -10.48 -5.77
C GLU A 62 -7.85 -11.69 -5.90
N LYS A 63 -7.94 -12.45 -7.01
CA LYS A 63 -7.03 -13.57 -7.28
C LYS A 63 -5.60 -13.08 -7.43
N LYS A 64 -5.37 -12.05 -8.25
CA LYS A 64 -4.05 -11.44 -8.43
C LYS A 64 -3.47 -10.90 -7.12
N ALA A 65 -4.27 -10.18 -6.33
CA ALA A 65 -3.83 -9.66 -5.04
C ALA A 65 -3.43 -10.77 -4.05
N LYS A 66 -4.13 -11.91 -4.06
CA LYS A 66 -3.76 -13.08 -3.25
C LYS A 66 -2.45 -13.70 -3.72
N GLU A 67 -2.28 -13.87 -5.03
CA GLU A 67 -1.05 -14.39 -5.64
C GLU A 67 0.14 -13.48 -5.32
N GLU A 68 -0.01 -12.17 -5.49
CA GLU A 68 1.00 -11.17 -5.15
C GLU A 68 1.37 -11.21 -3.66
N ARG A 69 0.38 -11.31 -2.76
CA ARG A 69 0.64 -11.43 -1.32
C ARG A 69 1.40 -12.70 -0.96
N ILE A 70 1.10 -13.82 -1.63
CA ILE A 70 1.81 -15.08 -1.42
C ILE A 70 3.26 -14.95 -1.92
N LEU A 71 3.47 -14.36 -3.09
CA LEU A 71 4.80 -14.12 -3.63
C LEU A 71 5.63 -13.21 -2.74
N GLN A 72 5.07 -12.10 -2.26
CA GLN A 72 5.73 -11.18 -1.33
C GLN A 72 6.13 -11.88 -0.02
N ARG A 73 5.24 -12.70 0.55
CA ARG A 73 5.57 -13.50 1.74
C ARG A 73 6.69 -14.50 1.49
N LYS A 74 6.72 -15.10 0.29
CA LYS A 74 7.77 -16.03 -0.11
C LYS A 74 9.11 -15.29 -0.24
N GLN A 75 9.12 -14.12 -0.89
CA GLN A 75 10.28 -13.26 -1.03
C GLN A 75 10.84 -12.86 0.34
N LEU A 76 10.01 -12.34 1.25
CA LEU A 76 10.44 -11.99 2.61
C LEU A 76 11.02 -13.18 3.39
N ARG A 77 10.51 -14.39 3.16
CA ARG A 77 11.09 -15.60 3.78
C ARG A 77 12.43 -15.95 3.15
N GLU A 78 12.52 -15.91 1.83
CA GLU A 78 13.76 -16.16 1.10
C GLU A 78 14.85 -15.16 1.49
N GLU A 79 14.52 -13.85 1.55
CA GLU A 79 15.40 -12.77 2.04
C GLU A 79 15.90 -13.06 3.46
N ARG A 80 15.01 -13.30 4.42
CA ARG A 80 15.42 -13.65 5.79
C ARG A 80 16.32 -14.88 5.86
N THR A 81 16.05 -15.91 5.04
CA THR A 81 16.90 -17.10 5.01
C THR A 81 18.26 -16.82 4.38
N GLN A 82 18.35 -15.89 3.44
CA GLN A 82 19.63 -15.46 2.86
C GLN A 82 20.42 -14.64 3.88
N GLU A 83 19.80 -13.65 4.51
CA GLU A 83 20.40 -12.85 5.59
C GLU A 83 20.96 -13.74 6.72
N LEU A 84 20.20 -14.73 7.19
CA LEU A 84 20.68 -15.67 8.21
C LEU A 84 21.87 -16.51 7.72
N LYS A 85 21.87 -16.95 6.46
CA LYS A 85 22.99 -17.71 5.88
C LYS A 85 24.23 -16.86 5.74
N GLU A 86 24.08 -15.62 5.28
CA GLU A 86 25.16 -14.65 5.16
C GLU A 86 25.76 -14.32 6.53
N HIS A 87 24.90 -14.15 7.54
CA HIS A 87 25.34 -13.90 8.91
C HIS A 87 26.09 -15.08 9.52
N VAL A 88 25.59 -16.31 9.36
CA VAL A 88 26.31 -17.52 9.81
C VAL A 88 27.64 -17.66 9.08
N ALA A 89 27.66 -17.47 7.75
CA ALA A 89 28.89 -17.51 6.99
C ALA A 89 29.90 -16.43 7.44
N ALA A 90 29.43 -15.25 7.81
CA ALA A 90 30.28 -14.19 8.37
C ALA A 90 30.86 -14.58 9.74
N ILE A 91 30.05 -15.17 10.64
CA ILE A 91 30.54 -15.68 11.92
C ILE A 91 31.56 -16.80 11.72
N ASP A 92 31.27 -17.75 10.85
CA ASP A 92 32.18 -18.86 10.54
C ASP A 92 33.50 -18.35 9.96
N ALA A 93 33.47 -17.30 9.14
CA ALA A 93 34.68 -16.65 8.60
C ALA A 93 35.50 -15.97 9.71
N ILE A 94 34.86 -15.24 10.63
CA ILE A 94 35.52 -14.62 11.78
C ILE A 94 36.13 -15.69 12.69
N LEU A 95 35.39 -16.77 12.97
CA LEU A 95 35.86 -17.88 13.79
C LEU A 95 37.05 -18.58 13.12
N ALA A 96 36.98 -18.84 11.82
CA ALA A 96 38.08 -19.42 11.04
C ALA A 96 39.32 -18.52 11.02
N GLU A 97 39.16 -17.20 10.92
CA GLU A 97 40.26 -16.22 10.99
C GLU A 97 40.86 -16.15 12.39
N SER A 98 40.05 -16.26 13.44
CA SER A 98 40.51 -16.33 14.83
C SER A 98 41.20 -17.65 15.18
N LYS A 99 40.86 -18.74 14.48
CA LYS A 99 41.44 -20.07 14.62
C LYS A 99 42.81 -20.15 13.94
N THR A 100 43.72 -19.29 14.38
CA THR A 100 45.15 -19.40 14.17
C THR A 100 45.73 -20.48 15.11
N PRO A 101 46.81 -21.21 14.73
CA PRO A 101 47.18 -22.48 15.34
C PRO A 101 48.04 -22.31 16.61
N PHE A 102 47.71 -21.38 17.51
CA PHE A 102 48.50 -21.14 18.72
C PHE A 102 47.81 -21.55 20.04
N LEU A 103 46.54 -21.96 20.01
CA LEU A 103 45.83 -22.34 21.23
C LEU A 103 45.24 -23.76 21.14
N ASP A 104 46.15 -24.74 21.16
CA ASP A 104 45.88 -26.08 21.69
C ASP A 104 46.16 -26.03 23.20
N HIS A 105 45.36 -25.24 23.93
CA HIS A 105 45.37 -25.27 25.39
C HIS A 105 44.19 -26.13 25.82
N GLU A 106 44.53 -27.27 26.41
CA GLU A 106 43.60 -28.24 26.98
C GLU A 106 42.41 -27.57 27.66
N GLU A 107 41.23 -27.81 27.11
CA GLU A 107 39.96 -27.50 27.78
C GLU A 107 39.72 -28.60 28.81
N SER A 108 40.41 -28.45 29.95
CA SER A 108 40.04 -29.07 31.22
C SER A 108 38.60 -28.69 31.50
N GLY A 109 37.74 -29.70 31.62
CA GLY A 109 36.33 -29.54 31.92
C GLY A 109 36.12 -28.68 33.16
N GLU A 110 35.42 -27.58 32.96
CA GLU A 110 34.69 -26.89 34.01
C GLU A 110 33.28 -26.64 33.45
N ASP A 111 32.44 -27.61 33.75
CA ASP A 111 31.00 -27.57 33.90
C ASP A 111 30.55 -26.30 34.64
N GLY A 112 30.60 -25.18 33.92
CA GLY A 112 29.94 -23.92 34.27
C GLY A 112 28.43 -24.10 34.19
N GLU A 113 27.88 -24.75 35.22
CA GLU A 113 26.47 -24.81 35.52
C GLU A 113 25.90 -23.38 35.44
N TRP A 114 25.03 -23.15 34.46
CA TRP A 114 24.41 -21.86 34.20
C TRP A 114 23.61 -21.45 35.43
N ASP A 115 24.22 -20.62 36.28
CA ASP A 115 23.59 -20.00 37.44
C ASP A 115 22.47 -19.10 36.90
N GLY A 116 21.24 -19.62 37.04
CA GLY A 116 20.03 -18.99 36.51
C GLY A 116 19.95 -17.53 36.93
N ILE A 117 19.43 -16.69 36.02
CA ILE A 117 19.28 -15.24 36.15
C ILE A 117 19.01 -14.88 37.61
N LYS A 118 20.05 -14.38 38.28
CA LYS A 118 19.95 -13.88 39.64
C LYS A 118 19.03 -12.68 39.58
N GLU A 119 17.85 -12.81 40.19
CA GLU A 119 16.84 -11.77 40.27
C GLU A 119 17.38 -10.65 41.18
N GLU A 120 18.23 -9.81 40.60
CA GLU A 120 18.92 -8.73 41.28
C GLU A 120 18.05 -7.48 41.28
N ALA A 121 17.34 -7.31 42.41
CA ALA A 121 16.67 -6.10 42.88
C ALA A 121 15.54 -5.51 42.01
N PRO A 122 14.53 -4.85 42.61
CA PRO A 122 13.58 -4.05 41.85
C PRO A 122 14.34 -2.91 41.18
N LEU A 123 14.51 -3.02 39.87
CA LEU A 123 15.03 -1.98 38.99
C LEU A 123 14.19 -0.70 39.19
N GLU A 124 14.87 0.44 39.22
CA GLU A 124 14.24 1.76 39.22
C GLU A 124 13.26 1.88 38.03
N PRO A 125 12.12 2.58 38.17
CA PRO A 125 11.12 2.69 37.11
C PRO A 125 11.79 3.22 35.82
N ILE A 126 11.64 2.44 34.74
CA ILE A 126 12.37 2.60 33.48
C ILE A 126 11.69 3.67 32.62
N ASP A 127 11.38 4.83 33.20
CA ASP A 127 10.87 5.99 32.47
C ASP A 127 12.04 6.94 32.22
N HIS A 128 12.75 6.73 31.11
CA HIS A 128 13.88 7.58 30.72
C HIS A 128 13.73 8.09 29.29
N GLU A 129 14.10 9.36 29.09
CA GLU A 129 14.10 10.03 27.79
C GLU A 129 15.53 10.00 27.24
N GLU A 130 15.73 9.32 26.10
CA GLU A 130 17.01 9.28 25.41
C GLU A 130 16.99 10.23 24.21
N GLU A 131 17.94 11.17 24.17
CA GLU A 131 18.08 12.11 23.06
C GLU A 131 18.98 11.51 21.97
N TYR A 132 18.40 11.23 20.79
CA TYR A 132 19.14 10.78 19.62
C TYR A 132 19.38 11.94 18.66
N ILE A 133 20.66 12.15 18.32
CA ILE A 133 21.12 13.20 17.42
C ILE A 133 21.66 12.53 16.15
N ASP A 134 20.86 12.50 15.10
CA ASP A 134 21.35 12.23 13.75
C ASP A 134 21.81 13.54 13.10
N GLU A 135 22.71 13.46 12.11
CA GLU A 135 23.37 14.62 11.46
C GLU A 135 22.43 15.73 10.98
N ASP A 136 21.15 15.41 10.71
CA ASP A 136 20.11 16.36 10.28
C ASP A 136 18.79 16.28 11.09
N ARG A 137 18.66 15.42 12.12
CA ARG A 137 17.40 15.26 12.88
C ARG A 137 17.64 15.00 14.36
N TYR A 138 16.98 15.80 15.20
CA TYR A 138 16.89 15.59 16.64
C TYR A 138 15.58 14.87 16.94
N THR A 139 15.66 13.65 17.49
CA THR A 139 14.49 12.89 17.93
C THR A 139 14.70 12.41 19.36
N THR A 140 13.74 12.69 20.23
CA THR A 140 13.70 12.17 21.60
C THR A 140 12.87 10.90 21.61
N VAL A 141 13.42 9.81 22.16
CA VAL A 141 12.71 8.55 22.34
C VAL A 141 12.42 8.39 23.84
N THR A 142 11.15 8.29 24.19
CA THR A 142 10.69 8.04 25.57
C THR A 142 10.43 6.55 25.72
N VAL A 143 11.15 5.90 26.65
CA VAL A 143 10.88 4.52 27.05
C VAL A 143 9.93 4.61 28.25
N GLU A 144 8.72 4.07 28.10
CA GLU A 144 7.70 4.01 29.16
C GLU A 144 7.36 2.56 29.49
N GLU A 145 7.12 2.27 30.76
CA GLU A 145 6.65 0.95 31.18
C GLU A 145 5.21 0.68 30.72
N VAL A 146 5.03 -0.48 30.08
CA VAL A 146 3.75 -0.91 29.50
C VAL A 146 3.29 -2.23 30.12
N GLY A 147 2.11 -2.22 30.74
CA GLY A 147 1.44 -3.39 31.27
C GLY A 147 0.78 -4.23 30.18
N VAL A 148 0.96 -5.55 30.21
CA VAL A 148 0.31 -6.48 29.27
C VAL A 148 -0.95 -7.05 29.90
N SER A 149 -2.11 -6.59 29.43
CA SER A 149 -3.42 -7.09 29.84
C SER A 149 -4.03 -7.99 28.75
N LYS A 150 -5.15 -8.66 29.08
CA LYS A 150 -5.90 -9.48 28.11
C LYS A 150 -6.47 -8.65 26.94
N GLU A 151 -6.66 -7.34 27.13
CA GLU A 151 -7.17 -6.44 26.10
C GLU A 151 -6.07 -5.76 25.28
N GLY A 152 -4.82 -5.78 25.73
CA GLY A 152 -3.71 -5.20 24.99
C GLY A 152 -2.55 -4.76 25.86
N LEU A 153 -1.71 -3.92 25.27
CA LEU A 153 -0.61 -3.23 25.92
C LEU A 153 -1.14 -1.88 26.41
N HIS A 154 -1.02 -1.59 27.70
CA HIS A 154 -1.53 -0.37 28.33
C HIS A 154 -0.39 0.34 29.07
N THR A 155 -0.33 1.67 29.01
CA THR A 155 0.62 2.44 29.84
C THR A 155 0.01 2.71 31.23
N ALA A 156 0.84 2.96 32.24
CA ALA A 156 0.35 3.29 33.59
C ALA A 156 -0.54 4.55 33.62
N ALA A 157 -0.30 5.50 32.70
CA ALA A 157 -1.16 6.66 32.50
C ALA A 157 -2.54 6.28 31.95
N GLU A 158 -2.61 5.28 31.06
CA GLU A 158 -3.89 4.77 30.52
C GLU A 158 -4.70 4.04 31.59
N ASP A 159 -4.07 3.31 32.53
CA ASP A 159 -4.77 2.66 33.64
C ASP A 159 -5.41 3.68 34.61
N GLU A 160 -4.69 4.77 34.94
CA GLU A 160 -5.26 5.88 35.74
C GLU A 160 -6.36 6.63 34.97
N GLU A 161 -6.17 6.82 33.67
CA GLU A 161 -7.16 7.43 32.79
C GLU A 161 -8.42 6.57 32.67
N ASP A 162 -8.30 5.25 32.56
CA ASP A 162 -9.42 4.30 32.50
C ASP A 162 -10.20 4.24 33.83
N GLU A 163 -9.52 4.35 34.97
CA GLU A 163 -10.18 4.42 36.27
C GLU A 163 -10.94 5.75 36.46
N LEU A 164 -10.37 6.85 35.98
CA LEU A 164 -11.04 8.16 35.93
C LEU A 164 -12.14 8.19 34.86
N GLU A 165 -11.96 7.49 33.75
CA GLU A 165 -12.94 7.37 32.67
C GLU A 165 -14.11 6.48 33.11
N GLY A 166 -13.88 5.44 33.90
CA GLY A 166 -14.93 4.65 34.54
C GLY A 166 -15.81 5.49 35.47
N LYS A 167 -15.20 6.37 36.28
CA LYS A 167 -15.90 7.34 37.14
C LYS A 167 -16.65 8.40 36.31
N LYS A 168 -16.06 8.90 35.22
CA LYS A 168 -16.71 9.83 34.27
C LYS A 168 -17.84 9.15 33.47
N LYS A 169 -17.70 7.90 33.07
CA LYS A 169 -18.72 7.07 32.38
C LYS A 169 -19.90 6.80 33.30
N ALA A 170 -19.69 6.55 34.59
CA ALA A 170 -20.76 6.44 35.58
C ALA A 170 -21.52 7.77 35.76
N ALA A 171 -20.81 8.90 35.83
CA ALA A 171 -21.43 10.23 35.90
C ALA A 171 -22.13 10.65 34.58
N ALA A 172 -21.58 10.23 33.43
CA ALA A 172 -22.16 10.46 32.11
C ALA A 172 -23.39 9.57 31.87
N ALA A 173 -23.42 8.32 32.36
CA ALA A 173 -24.59 7.46 32.34
C ALA A 173 -25.75 8.07 33.15
N ALA A 174 -25.45 8.69 34.30
CA ALA A 174 -26.44 9.42 35.10
C ALA A 174 -26.97 10.69 34.39
N LYS A 175 -26.15 11.38 33.58
CA LYS A 175 -26.59 12.50 32.74
C LYS A 175 -27.35 12.05 31.48
N ALA A 176 -26.94 10.96 30.84
CA ALA A 176 -27.59 10.37 29.67
C ALA A 176 -29.00 9.85 29.99
N ALA A 177 -29.22 9.32 31.19
CA ALA A 177 -30.55 8.95 31.68
C ALA A 177 -31.49 10.17 31.84
N LYS A 178 -30.94 11.37 32.09
CA LYS A 178 -31.70 12.64 32.11
C LYS A 178 -31.96 13.22 30.71
N GLU A 179 -31.07 12.96 29.75
CA GLU A 179 -31.16 13.49 28.38
C GLU A 179 -32.01 12.61 27.44
N ALA A 180 -32.23 11.33 27.79
CA ALA A 180 -33.10 10.39 27.05
C ALA A 180 -34.59 10.79 26.96
N LYS A 181 -35.02 11.88 27.62
CA LYS A 181 -36.37 12.46 27.51
C LYS A 181 -36.50 13.52 26.40
N ALA A 182 -35.42 13.92 25.74
CA ALA A 182 -35.44 14.90 24.66
C ALA A 182 -34.84 14.27 23.39
N ASN A 183 -35.66 13.58 22.59
CA ASN A 183 -35.24 13.00 21.31
C ASN A 183 -34.67 14.08 20.37
N PRO A 184 -33.36 14.12 20.08
CA PRO A 184 -32.86 14.96 19.00
C PRO A 184 -33.18 14.28 17.67
N LYS A 185 -33.88 14.99 16.77
CA LYS A 185 -34.21 14.51 15.43
C LYS A 185 -32.93 14.08 14.71
N LYS A 186 -32.86 12.82 14.27
CA LYS A 186 -31.74 12.26 13.49
C LYS A 186 -31.42 13.14 12.28
N GLN A 187 -30.28 13.83 12.33
CA GLN A 187 -29.73 14.53 11.17
C GLN A 187 -28.96 13.51 10.31
N TRP A 188 -29.52 13.16 9.16
CA TRP A 188 -28.84 12.28 8.22
C TRP A 188 -27.67 13.00 7.55
N PRO A 189 -26.49 12.35 7.39
CA PRO A 189 -25.35 12.95 6.72
C PRO A 189 -25.72 13.30 5.27
N ARG A 190 -25.49 14.57 4.90
CA ARG A 190 -25.87 15.10 3.60
C ARG A 190 -24.86 14.60 2.57
N LYS A 191 -25.30 13.70 1.67
CA LYS A 191 -24.44 13.13 0.61
C LYS A 191 -23.85 14.25 -0.26
N GLU A 192 -22.54 14.20 -0.47
CA GLU A 192 -21.84 15.13 -1.36
C GLU A 192 -22.31 14.96 -2.81
N LYS A 193 -22.57 16.09 -3.47
CA LYS A 193 -23.00 16.09 -4.88
C LYS A 193 -21.80 15.76 -5.76
N LYS A 194 -21.94 14.71 -6.58
CA LYS A 194 -20.94 14.36 -7.59
C LYS A 194 -20.72 15.55 -8.54
N LYS A 195 -19.46 15.92 -8.78
CA LYS A 195 -19.12 16.97 -9.75
C LYS A 195 -19.58 16.50 -11.14
N PRO A 196 -20.33 17.31 -11.90
CA PRO A 196 -20.77 16.91 -13.24
C PRO A 196 -19.54 16.74 -14.14
N PHE A 197 -19.52 15.67 -14.93
CA PHE A 197 -18.47 15.47 -15.92
C PHE A 197 -18.49 16.66 -16.90
N ARG A 198 -17.32 17.21 -17.17
CA ARG A 198 -17.13 18.25 -18.20
C ARG A 198 -15.99 17.79 -19.09
N TYR A 199 -16.16 17.94 -20.39
CA TYR A 199 -15.15 17.57 -21.39
C TYR A 199 -13.86 18.37 -21.24
N GLU A 200 -13.95 19.58 -20.69
CA GLU A 200 -12.83 20.47 -20.46
C GLU A 200 -12.94 21.12 -19.08
N THR A 201 -11.80 21.42 -18.48
CA THR A 201 -11.72 22.23 -17.28
C THR A 201 -12.15 23.68 -17.57
N LYS A 202 -12.55 24.44 -16.54
CA LYS A 202 -12.94 25.86 -16.71
C LYS A 202 -11.80 26.68 -17.34
N THR A 203 -10.56 26.34 -17.04
CA THR A 203 -9.33 26.97 -17.53
C THR A 203 -9.09 26.64 -19.01
N GLU A 204 -9.17 25.37 -19.41
CA GLU A 204 -9.09 24.94 -20.82
C GLU A 204 -10.13 25.65 -21.69
N ARG A 205 -11.40 25.69 -21.23
CA ARG A 205 -12.47 26.40 -21.93
C ARG A 205 -12.18 27.89 -22.12
N LYS A 206 -11.56 28.54 -21.11
CA LYS A 206 -11.21 29.97 -21.16
C LYS A 206 -10.09 30.20 -22.19
N ILE A 207 -9.10 29.32 -22.24
CA ILE A 207 -7.99 29.36 -23.21
C ILE A 207 -8.52 29.11 -24.63
N GLY A 208 -9.36 28.09 -24.82
CA GLY A 208 -10.00 27.80 -26.11
C GLY A 208 -10.84 28.97 -26.63
N ARG A 209 -11.64 29.59 -25.75
CA ARG A 209 -12.42 30.80 -26.09
C ARG A 209 -11.52 31.97 -26.46
N ALA A 210 -10.41 32.18 -25.77
CA ALA A 210 -9.46 33.26 -26.09
C ALA A 210 -8.81 33.02 -27.46
N LYS A 211 -8.40 31.78 -27.75
CA LYS A 211 -7.80 31.39 -29.04
C LYS A 211 -8.78 31.51 -30.20
N GLN A 212 -10.03 31.11 -30.00
CA GLN A 212 -11.08 31.27 -31.01
C GLN A 212 -11.38 32.75 -31.27
N LYS A 213 -11.45 33.59 -30.21
CA LYS A 213 -11.64 35.03 -30.34
C LYS A 213 -10.50 35.69 -31.11
N SER A 214 -9.24 35.35 -30.81
CA SER A 214 -8.09 35.92 -31.52
C SER A 214 -8.04 35.44 -32.98
N SER A 215 -8.33 34.17 -33.25
CA SER A 215 -8.43 33.64 -34.62
C SER A 215 -9.55 34.32 -35.43
N ASN A 216 -10.74 34.47 -34.84
CA ASN A 216 -11.85 35.15 -35.50
C ASN A 216 -11.57 36.64 -35.71
N LYS A 217 -10.90 37.31 -34.76
CA LYS A 217 -10.50 38.71 -34.90
C LYS A 217 -9.50 38.89 -36.05
N LYS A 218 -8.48 38.03 -36.15
CA LYS A 218 -7.51 38.02 -37.26
C LYS A 218 -8.19 37.75 -38.60
N ALA A 219 -9.10 36.79 -38.65
CA ALA A 219 -9.87 36.51 -39.87
C ALA A 219 -10.78 37.68 -40.26
N ALA A 220 -11.31 38.43 -39.28
CA ALA A 220 -12.14 39.60 -39.53
C ALA A 220 -11.31 40.82 -39.99
N SER A 221 -10.12 41.05 -39.43
CA SER A 221 -9.23 42.14 -39.84
C SER A 221 -8.71 41.92 -41.26
N ALA A 222 -8.29 40.70 -41.59
CA ALA A 222 -7.90 40.31 -42.95
C ALA A 222 -9.04 40.51 -43.98
N ARG A 223 -10.31 40.27 -43.58
CA ARG A 223 -11.47 40.56 -44.44
C ARG A 223 -11.76 42.06 -44.61
N ARG A 224 -11.36 42.88 -43.64
CA ARG A 224 -11.54 44.34 -43.67
C ARG A 224 -10.37 45.07 -44.32
N GLY A 225 -9.27 44.37 -44.62
CA GLY A 225 -8.04 44.98 -45.14
C GLY A 225 -7.30 45.83 -44.11
N GLU A 226 -7.58 45.62 -42.81
CA GLU A 226 -6.84 46.20 -41.69
C GLU A 226 -5.75 45.19 -41.29
N ASP A 227 -4.62 45.17 -42.01
CA ASP A 227 -3.39 44.48 -41.58
C ASP A 227 -2.32 45.50 -41.14
#